data_AF-A0A843H640-F1
#
_entry.id   AF-A0A843H640-F1
#
_cell.length_a   1.000
_cell.length_b   1.000
_cell.length_c   1.000
_cell.angle_alpha   90.00
_cell.angle_beta   90.00
_cell.angle_gamma   90.00
#
_symmetry.space_group_name_H-M   'P 1'
#
loop_
_entity.id
_entity.type
_entity.pdbx_description
1 polymer ?
#
loop_
_entity_poly.entity_id
_entity_poly.type
_entity_poly.pdbx_seq_one_letter_code
_entity_poly.pdbx_strand_id
1 'polypeptide(L)'
;MTKEQLEDKLESVGIKGEWVDHDEYGFSRIFQFEIEGQIFKIEWYCNYSTLMIGNVHFWFDNINTSSGYPHIGEWIEFTFRGEHALHLRVKGEG
;
A
#
# COMPACT_ATOMS: atom_id res chain seq x y z
N MET A 1 10.74 2.68 6.25
CA MET A 1 9.59 2.00 6.89
C MET A 1 9.90 0.51 6.93
N THR A 2 9.76 -0.16 8.07
CA THR A 2 9.97 -1.63 8.16
C THR A 2 8.80 -2.40 7.54
N LYS A 3 8.97 -3.71 7.41
CA LYS A 3 7.94 -4.65 6.94
C LYS A 3 6.68 -4.58 7.82
N GLU A 4 6.88 -4.63 9.13
CA GLU A 4 5.83 -4.59 10.15
C GLU A 4 5.12 -3.23 10.14
N GLN A 5 5.86 -2.13 9.98
CA GLN A 5 5.28 -0.79 9.89
C GLN A 5 4.39 -0.61 8.65
N LEU A 6 4.70 -1.31 7.55
CA LEU A 6 3.84 -1.30 6.35
C LEU A 6 2.54 -2.05 6.65
N GLU A 7 2.62 -3.25 7.23
CA GLU A 7 1.46 -4.05 7.64
C GLU A 7 0.56 -3.27 8.60
N ASP A 8 1.12 -2.75 9.69
CA ASP A 8 0.39 -1.97 10.70
C ASP A 8 -0.34 -0.77 10.10
N LYS A 9 0.31 -0.06 9.17
CA LYS A 9 -0.30 1.08 8.48
C LYS A 9 -1.50 0.64 7.64
N LEU A 10 -1.34 -0.40 6.81
CA LEU A 10 -2.42 -0.87 5.95
C LEU A 10 -3.57 -1.47 6.76
N GLU A 11 -3.26 -2.24 7.83
CA GLU A 11 -4.27 -2.82 8.70
C GLU A 11 -5.05 -1.76 9.49
N SER A 12 -4.42 -0.63 9.86
CA SER A 12 -5.08 0.48 10.57
C SER A 12 -6.26 1.11 9.82
N VAL A 13 -6.35 0.86 8.51
CA VAL A 13 -7.43 1.31 7.62
C VAL A 13 -8.21 0.14 7.02
N GLY A 14 -8.07 -1.06 7.58
CA GLY A 14 -8.83 -2.25 7.18
C GLY A 14 -8.28 -2.99 5.97
N ILE A 15 -7.10 -2.64 5.46
CA ILE A 15 -6.45 -3.42 4.41
C ILE A 15 -5.69 -4.59 5.01
N LYS A 16 -6.15 -5.79 4.67
CA LYS A 16 -5.44 -7.04 4.96
C LYS A 16 -4.78 -7.56 3.69
N GLY A 17 -3.58 -8.10 3.86
CA GLY A 17 -2.80 -8.64 2.76
C GLY A 17 -1.81 -9.68 3.24
N GLU A 18 -1.01 -10.17 2.31
CA GLU A 18 -0.02 -11.21 2.55
C GLU A 18 1.26 -10.93 1.77
N TRP A 19 2.38 -11.42 2.28
CA TRP A 19 3.63 -11.42 1.54
C TRP A 19 3.61 -12.58 0.54
N VAL A 20 3.89 -12.27 -0.72
CA VAL A 20 3.90 -13.22 -1.85
C VAL A 20 5.28 -13.20 -2.52
N ASP A 21 5.58 -14.20 -3.35
CA ASP A 21 6.85 -14.25 -4.09
C ASP A 21 8.07 -14.29 -3.14
N HIS A 22 8.09 -15.30 -2.27
CA HIS A 22 9.20 -15.55 -1.37
C HIS A 22 10.38 -16.12 -2.15
N ASP A 23 11.58 -15.59 -1.88
CA ASP A 23 12.82 -16.16 -2.41
C ASP A 23 13.17 -17.51 -1.74
N GLU A 24 14.28 -18.10 -2.17
CA GLU A 24 14.78 -19.38 -1.66
C GLU A 24 15.10 -19.38 -0.15
N TYR A 25 15.22 -18.20 0.46
CA TYR A 25 15.48 -18.00 1.88
C TYR A 25 14.22 -17.61 2.67
N GLY A 26 13.05 -17.54 2.02
CA GLY A 26 11.79 -17.16 2.64
C GLY A 26 11.61 -15.65 2.81
N PHE A 27 12.43 -14.82 2.15
CA PHE A 27 12.21 -13.38 2.12
C PHE A 27 11.33 -13.02 0.94
N SER A 28 10.21 -12.33 1.21
CA SER A 28 9.39 -11.71 0.19
C SER A 28 9.50 -10.19 0.30
N ARG A 29 9.46 -9.52 -0.85
CA ARG A 29 9.36 -8.06 -0.96
C ARG A 29 8.01 -7.61 -1.51
N ILE A 30 7.13 -8.53 -1.88
CA ILE A 30 5.87 -8.19 -2.51
C ILE A 30 4.75 -8.42 -1.51
N PHE A 31 4.13 -7.34 -1.04
CA PHE A 31 2.92 -7.39 -0.24
C PHE A 31 1.70 -7.26 -1.13
N GLN A 32 0.83 -8.26 -1.15
CA GLN A 32 -0.39 -8.30 -1.96
C GLN A 32 -1.63 -8.08 -1.09
N PHE A 33 -2.54 -7.23 -1.55
CA PHE A 33 -3.85 -7.02 -0.91
C PHE A 33 -4.93 -6.77 -1.96
N GLU A 34 -6.18 -6.81 -1.53
CA GLU A 34 -7.34 -6.63 -2.40
C GLU A 34 -8.23 -5.49 -1.89
N ILE A 35 -8.69 -4.64 -2.81
CA ILE A 35 -9.72 -3.64 -2.54
C ILE A 35 -10.79 -3.80 -3.62
N GLU A 36 -12.04 -4.03 -3.22
CA GLU A 36 -13.20 -4.14 -4.13
C GLU A 36 -12.98 -5.11 -5.32
N GLY A 37 -12.34 -6.26 -5.13
CA GLY A 37 -12.07 -7.21 -6.22
C GLY A 37 -10.81 -6.92 -7.04
N GLN A 38 -10.16 -5.77 -6.82
CA GLN A 38 -8.93 -5.40 -7.51
C GLN A 38 -7.72 -5.77 -6.66
N ILE A 39 -6.80 -6.52 -7.26
CA ILE A 39 -5.52 -6.88 -6.64
C ILE A 39 -4.55 -5.72 -6.76
N PHE A 40 -3.92 -5.39 -5.64
CA PHE A 40 -2.82 -4.44 -5.49
C PHE A 40 -1.59 -5.18 -4.99
N LYS A 41 -0.42 -4.74 -5.43
CA LYS A 41 0.85 -5.26 -4.95
C LYS A 41 1.78 -4.11 -4.61
N ILE A 42 2.41 -4.17 -3.46
CA ILE A 42 3.50 -3.28 -3.07
C ILE A 42 4.79 -4.06 -3.18
N GLU A 43 5.64 -3.68 -4.12
CA GLU A 43 7.04 -4.09 -4.10
C GLU A 43 7.80 -3.15 -3.16
N TRP A 44 8.24 -3.72 -2.04
CA TRP A 44 8.80 -2.99 -0.91
C TRP A 44 10.34 -2.94 -1.00
N TYR A 45 10.87 -1.72 -0.98
CA TYR A 45 12.27 -1.45 -0.66
C TYR A 45 12.38 -0.39 0.45
N CYS A 46 13.47 -0.42 1.22
CA CYS A 46 13.61 0.36 2.45
C CYS A 46 13.41 1.89 2.29
N ASN A 47 13.77 2.42 1.12
CA ASN A 47 13.86 3.85 0.81
C ASN A 47 12.86 4.33 -0.26
N TYR A 48 12.44 3.46 -1.17
CA TYR A 48 11.43 3.72 -2.20
C TYR A 48 10.66 2.43 -2.43
N SER A 49 9.39 2.49 -2.75
CA SER A 49 8.58 1.30 -3.02
C SER A 49 7.69 1.55 -4.23
N THR A 50 7.18 0.48 -4.83
CA THR A 50 6.31 0.56 -6.01
C THR A 50 4.96 -0.06 -5.68
N LEU A 51 3.89 0.70 -5.87
CA LEU A 51 2.54 0.17 -5.91
C LEU A 51 2.21 -0.24 -7.35
N MET A 52 1.71 -1.45 -7.51
CA MET A 52 1.34 -2.05 -8.80
C MET A 52 -0.16 -2.37 -8.82
N ILE A 53 -0.84 -1.90 -9.88
CA ILE A 53 -2.27 -2.10 -10.12
C ILE A 53 -2.43 -2.54 -11.59
N GLY A 54 -2.59 -3.84 -11.82
CA GLY A 54 -2.51 -4.39 -13.17
C GLY A 54 -1.16 -4.06 -13.82
N ASN A 55 -1.18 -3.33 -14.93
CA ASN A 55 0.03 -2.89 -15.65
C ASN A 55 0.50 -1.48 -15.26
N VAL A 56 -0.12 -0.85 -14.26
CA VAL A 56 0.24 0.50 -13.82
C VAL A 56 1.14 0.42 -12.60
N HIS A 57 2.22 1.20 -12.60
CA HIS A 57 3.24 1.23 -11.56
C HIS A 57 3.38 2.66 -11.03
N PHE A 58 3.30 2.82 -9.72
CA PHE A 58 3.46 4.09 -9.03
C PHE A 58 4.55 3.98 -7.98
N TRP A 59 5.57 4.81 -8.09
CA TRP A 59 6.56 4.92 -7.02
C TRP A 59 6.00 5.71 -5.85
N PHE A 60 6.46 5.36 -4.65
CA PHE A 60 6.18 6.10 -3.44
C PHE A 60 7.33 5.98 -2.45
N ASP A 61 7.53 7.01 -1.64
CA ASP A 61 8.46 7.02 -0.51
C ASP A 61 7.75 7.17 0.84
N ASN A 62 6.45 7.45 0.82
CA ASN A 62 5.65 7.60 2.04
C ASN A 62 4.18 7.19 1.86
N ILE A 63 3.62 6.59 2.93
CA ILE A 63 2.21 6.18 3.03
C ILE A 63 1.55 6.92 4.19
N ASN A 64 0.44 7.60 3.89
CA ASN A 64 -0.37 8.31 4.86
C ASN A 64 -1.80 7.75 4.93
N THR A 65 -2.23 7.35 6.13
CA THR A 65 -3.55 6.77 6.41
C THR A 65 -4.49 7.75 7.10
N SER A 66 -3.98 8.91 7.53
CA SER A 66 -4.76 10.02 8.11
C SER A 66 -4.96 11.16 7.11
N SER A 67 -4.95 10.85 5.80
CA SER A 67 -5.18 11.87 4.77
C SER A 67 -6.61 12.41 4.93
N GLY A 68 -6.75 13.74 5.00
CA GLY A 68 -8.05 14.41 5.17
C GLY A 68 -8.92 14.40 3.90
N TYR A 69 -8.65 13.52 2.94
CA TYR A 69 -9.19 13.61 1.59
C TYR A 69 -9.85 12.30 1.15
N PRO A 70 -11.13 12.34 0.72
CA PRO A 70 -12.22 13.21 1.16
C PRO A 70 -12.74 12.95 2.59
N HIS A 71 -12.41 11.82 3.22
CA HIS A 71 -12.78 11.51 4.61
C HIS A 71 -11.66 10.75 5.33
N ILE A 72 -11.35 11.13 6.58
CA ILE A 72 -10.31 10.49 7.41
C ILE A 72 -10.68 9.03 7.64
N GLY A 73 -9.73 8.12 7.39
CA GLY A 73 -9.91 6.68 7.61
C GLY A 73 -10.53 5.91 6.44
N GLU A 74 -10.98 6.58 5.38
CA GLU A 74 -11.48 5.92 4.16
C GLU A 74 -10.45 5.87 3.02
N TRP A 75 -9.27 6.49 3.21
CA TRP A 75 -8.31 6.69 2.15
C TRP A 75 -6.87 6.46 2.60
N ILE A 76 -6.10 5.86 1.69
CA ILE A 76 -4.65 5.72 1.78
C ILE A 76 -4.03 6.60 0.72
N GLU A 77 -3.07 7.41 1.14
CA GLU A 77 -2.30 8.26 0.26
C GLU A 77 -0.89 7.69 0.11
N PHE A 78 -0.49 7.46 -1.14
CA PHE A 78 0.87 7.12 -1.54
C PHE A 78 1.51 8.35 -2.16
N THR A 79 2.61 8.81 -1.57
CA THR A 79 3.31 10.03 -2.01
C THR A 79 4.69 9.70 -2.54
N PHE A 80 5.09 10.45 -3.57
CA PHE A 80 6.44 10.47 -4.09
C PHE A 80 6.86 11.92 -4.34
N ARG A 81 8.11 12.24 -4.04
CA ARG A 81 8.67 13.61 -3.99
C ARG A 81 8.19 14.56 -5.09
N GLY A 82 7.29 15.49 -4.73
CA GLY A 82 6.82 16.54 -5.61
C GLY A 82 5.87 16.07 -6.71
N GLU A 83 5.53 14.78 -6.74
CA GLU A 83 4.54 14.21 -7.64
C GLU A 83 3.13 14.26 -7.03
N HIS A 84 2.13 14.09 -7.89
CA HIS A 84 0.75 13.96 -7.45
C HIS A 84 0.59 12.66 -6.68
N ALA A 85 0.10 12.78 -5.44
CA ALA A 85 -0.17 11.62 -4.61
C ALA A 85 -1.24 10.73 -5.24
N LEU A 86 -1.09 9.43 -5.06
CA LEU A 86 -2.10 8.46 -5.41
C LEU A 86 -2.97 8.16 -4.19
N HIS A 87 -4.28 8.33 -4.33
CA HIS A 87 -5.25 8.03 -3.29
C HIS A 87 -5.99 6.74 -3.61
N LEU A 88 -5.94 5.77 -2.69
CA LEU A 88 -6.75 4.56 -2.73
C LEU A 88 -7.88 4.67 -1.71
N ARG A 89 -9.12 4.40 -2.15
CA ARG A 89 -10.26 4.33 -1.25
C ARG A 89 -10.35 2.94 -0.63
N VAL A 90 -10.46 2.88 0.68
CA VAL A 90 -10.76 1.68 1.46
C VAL A 90 -12.16 1.91 2.00
N LYS A 91 -13.21 1.41 1.34
CA LYS A 91 -14.57 1.60 1.86
C LYS A 91 -14.66 1.01 3.27
N GLY A 92 -15.23 1.77 4.21
CA GLY A 92 -15.76 1.19 5.44
C GLY A 92 -16.91 0.25 5.09
N GLU A 93 -16.95 -0.91 5.72
CA GLU A 93 -18.11 -1.80 5.65
C GLU A 93 -19.35 -1.01 6.09
N GLY A 94 -20.29 -0.80 5.16
CA GLY A 94 -21.61 -0.27 5.41
C GLY A 94 -22.63 -1.38 5.57
#